data_AF-A0A7S1DKT5-F1
#
_entry.id   AF-A0A7S1DKT5-F1
#
_cell.length_a   1.000
_cell.length_b   1.000
_cell.length_c   1.000
_cell.angle_alpha   90.00
_cell.angle_beta   90.00
_cell.angle_gamma   90.00
#
_symmetry.space_group_name_H-M   'P 1'
#
loop_
_entity.id
_entity.type
_entity.pdbx_description
1 polymer ?
#
loop_
_entity_poly.entity_id
_entity_poly.type
_entity_poly.pdbx_seq_one_letter_code
_entity_poly.pdbx_strand_id
1 'polypeptide(L)'
;GHRAVPKVKVGLTAIVLSKPIVVGKSTLSYLVLQGKDSDKAEASVDAAACTAIAPLAQGGKITGPPNDVVSKLVAALTQKAPRKHDPYTFLSAKQGAAVKCNIKSVHDGFLFPTDAGVWFVNKFVFIPKKEVHWIEFGRTSAVSTRTFDLTVMTKDGAKHEFSMIEKEEHNRLLEYTKKLKFKTKEELDKEKASGVKKEDTGGGKVEEKKTEDAKGAVKESTGKSEGDTKEG
;
A
#
# COMPACT_ATOMS: atom_id res chain seq x y z
N GLY A 1 14.16 -37.09 19.10
CA GLY A 1 14.27 -36.58 17.73
C GLY A 1 13.04 -35.75 17.43
N HIS A 2 13.20 -34.44 17.24
CA HIS A 2 12.07 -33.57 16.87
C HIS A 2 11.68 -33.84 15.41
N ARG A 3 10.52 -34.48 15.22
CA ARG A 3 9.94 -34.71 13.90
C ARG A 3 9.47 -33.36 13.36
N ALA A 4 10.14 -32.85 12.32
CA ALA A 4 9.76 -31.61 11.67
C ALA A 4 8.33 -31.70 11.17
N VAL A 5 7.45 -30.83 11.67
CA VAL A 5 6.08 -30.68 11.15
C VAL A 5 6.19 -30.13 9.72
N PRO A 6 5.61 -30.82 8.70
CA PRO A 6 5.67 -30.31 7.34
C PRO A 6 4.96 -28.96 7.26
N LYS A 7 5.68 -27.92 6.81
CA LYS A 7 5.10 -26.60 6.56
C LYS A 7 4.10 -26.71 5.41
N VAL A 8 2.82 -26.55 5.71
CA VAL A 8 1.76 -26.51 4.69
C VAL A 8 1.94 -25.24 3.86
N LYS A 9 2.13 -25.38 2.55
CA LYS A 9 2.14 -24.25 1.62
C LYS A 9 0.70 -23.76 1.44
N VAL A 10 0.51 -22.46 1.59
CA VAL A 10 -0.79 -21.79 1.46
C VAL A 10 -0.67 -20.80 0.31
N GLY A 11 -1.55 -20.94 -0.68
CA GLY A 11 -1.70 -19.99 -1.74
C GLY A 11 -2.62 -18.83 -1.31
N LEU A 12 -2.32 -17.64 -1.83
CA LEU A 12 -3.18 -16.47 -1.69
C LEU A 12 -3.48 -15.86 -3.05
N THR A 13 -4.75 -15.55 -3.33
CA THR A 13 -5.20 -14.91 -4.57
C THR A 13 -6.09 -13.73 -4.25
N ALA A 14 -5.80 -12.56 -4.84
CA ALA A 14 -6.68 -11.40 -4.78
C ALA A 14 -7.31 -11.15 -6.15
N ILE A 15 -8.61 -10.88 -6.16
CA ILE A 15 -9.37 -10.48 -7.34
C ILE A 15 -9.85 -9.05 -7.10
N VAL A 16 -9.30 -8.10 -7.86
CA VAL A 16 -9.72 -6.70 -7.79
C VAL A 16 -11.02 -6.54 -8.57
N LEU A 17 -12.03 -5.96 -7.93
CA LEU A 17 -13.34 -5.74 -8.53
C LEU A 17 -13.31 -4.43 -9.33
N SER A 18 -13.86 -4.44 -10.54
CA SER A 18 -13.97 -3.22 -11.37
C SER A 18 -14.91 -2.19 -10.76
N LYS A 19 -15.93 -2.67 -10.02
CA LYS A 19 -16.85 -1.87 -9.23
C LYS A 19 -16.88 -2.45 -7.82
N PRO A 20 -16.70 -1.65 -6.77
CA PRO A 20 -16.83 -2.13 -5.41
C PRO A 20 -18.24 -2.68 -5.14
N ILE A 21 -18.33 -3.72 -4.32
CA ILE A 21 -19.60 -4.35 -3.93
C ILE A 21 -19.91 -3.97 -2.48
N VAL A 22 -21.13 -3.49 -2.23
CA VAL A 22 -21.60 -3.19 -0.88
C VAL A 22 -22.15 -4.48 -0.25
N VAL A 23 -21.60 -4.86 0.91
CA VAL A 23 -22.02 -6.01 1.71
C VAL A 23 -22.35 -5.52 3.12
N GLY A 24 -23.64 -5.33 3.39
CA GLY A 24 -24.11 -4.71 4.64
C GLY A 24 -23.60 -3.28 4.78
N LYS A 25 -22.80 -3.03 5.81
CA LYS A 25 -22.18 -1.70 6.08
C LYS A 25 -20.81 -1.52 5.43
N SER A 26 -20.27 -2.57 4.79
CA SER A 26 -18.93 -2.59 4.24
C SER A 26 -18.95 -2.49 2.72
N THR A 27 -17.92 -1.90 2.13
CA THR A 27 -17.71 -1.89 0.68
C THR A 27 -16.44 -2.68 0.35
N LEU A 28 -16.55 -3.68 -0.52
CA LEU A 28 -15.46 -4.55 -0.95
C LEU A 28 -14.97 -4.13 -2.33
N SER A 29 -13.73 -3.67 -2.43
CA SER A 29 -13.08 -3.35 -3.72
C SER A 29 -12.31 -4.54 -4.30
N TYR A 30 -12.17 -5.61 -3.53
CA TYR A 30 -11.47 -6.83 -3.93
C TYR A 30 -11.95 -8.02 -3.11
N LEU A 31 -11.74 -9.22 -3.64
CA LEU A 31 -11.95 -10.50 -2.96
C LEU A 31 -10.59 -11.14 -2.70
N VAL A 32 -10.41 -11.74 -1.53
CA VAL A 32 -9.20 -12.53 -1.24
C VAL A 32 -9.58 -13.97 -0.96
N LEU A 33 -8.88 -14.88 -1.63
CA LEU A 33 -8.98 -16.32 -1.44
C LEU A 33 -7.68 -16.83 -0.83
N GLN A 34 -7.83 -17.64 0.20
CA GLN A 34 -6.75 -18.37 0.83
C GLN A 34 -7.09 -19.85 0.78
N GLY A 35 -6.19 -20.66 0.24
CA GLY A 35 -6.35 -22.10 0.12
C GLY A 35 -5.03 -22.80 0.35
N LYS A 36 -5.05 -24.01 0.90
CA LYS A 36 -3.82 -24.80 1.00
C LYS A 36 -3.51 -25.37 -0.38
N ASP A 37 -2.22 -25.38 -0.74
CA ASP A 37 -1.80 -25.94 -2.03
C ASP A 37 -1.99 -27.46 -2.09
N SER A 38 -2.12 -28.11 -0.93
CA SER A 38 -2.42 -29.54 -0.80
C SER A 38 -3.88 -29.88 -1.08
N ASP A 39 -4.78 -28.90 -0.99
CA ASP A 39 -6.21 -29.13 -1.16
C ASP A 39 -6.52 -29.31 -2.66
N LYS A 40 -7.56 -30.06 -2.96
CA LYS A 40 -8.04 -30.25 -4.34
C LYS A 40 -9.41 -29.62 -4.49
N ALA A 41 -9.54 -28.73 -5.45
CA ALA A 41 -10.80 -28.18 -5.91
C ALA A 41 -11.12 -28.71 -7.30
N GLU A 42 -12.42 -28.80 -7.59
CA GLU A 42 -12.95 -29.16 -8.89
C GLU A 42 -14.05 -28.18 -9.27
N ALA A 43 -14.03 -27.72 -10.52
CA ALA A 43 -15.13 -26.99 -11.14
C ALA A 43 -15.61 -27.76 -12.37
N SER A 44 -16.91 -28.06 -12.43
CA SER A 44 -17.54 -28.60 -13.63
C SER A 44 -17.83 -27.46 -14.61
N VAL A 45 -17.48 -27.66 -15.87
CA VAL A 45 -17.61 -26.68 -16.93
C VAL A 45 -18.56 -27.24 -17.97
N ASP A 46 -19.69 -26.57 -18.16
CA ASP A 46 -20.49 -26.76 -19.36
C ASP A 46 -19.83 -25.99 -20.52
N ALA A 47 -19.18 -26.74 -21.41
CA ALA A 47 -18.46 -26.20 -22.55
C ALA A 47 -19.40 -25.49 -23.55
N ALA A 48 -20.67 -25.89 -23.62
CA ALA A 48 -21.66 -25.22 -24.48
C ALA A 48 -22.08 -23.86 -23.91
N ALA A 49 -22.09 -23.72 -22.58
CA ALA A 49 -22.47 -22.49 -21.90
C ALA A 49 -21.34 -21.44 -21.82
N CYS A 50 -20.07 -21.85 -21.85
CA CYS A 50 -18.95 -20.91 -21.71
C CYS A 50 -17.72 -21.28 -22.55
N THR A 51 -17.67 -20.74 -23.78
CA THR A 51 -16.57 -20.97 -24.74
C THR A 51 -15.22 -20.47 -24.26
N ALA A 52 -15.18 -19.46 -23.38
CA ALA A 52 -13.93 -18.93 -22.82
C ALA A 52 -13.27 -19.91 -21.83
N ILE A 53 -14.05 -20.70 -21.10
CA ILE A 53 -13.56 -21.65 -20.09
C ILE A 53 -13.36 -23.04 -20.68
N ALA A 54 -14.13 -23.41 -21.71
CA ALA A 54 -14.09 -24.73 -22.33
C ALA A 54 -12.67 -25.26 -22.64
N PRO A 55 -11.73 -24.47 -23.18
CA PRO A 55 -10.37 -24.94 -23.48
C PRO A 55 -9.54 -25.33 -22.25
N LEU A 56 -9.92 -24.84 -21.06
CA LEU A 56 -9.22 -25.15 -19.81
C LEU A 56 -9.70 -26.46 -19.16
N ALA A 57 -10.86 -26.96 -19.57
CA ALA A 57 -11.49 -28.14 -18.99
C ALA A 57 -10.95 -29.42 -19.64
N GLN A 58 -10.52 -30.38 -18.82
CA GLN A 58 -10.17 -31.73 -19.26
C GLN A 58 -11.33 -32.66 -18.88
N GLY A 59 -12.00 -33.24 -19.87
CA GLY A 59 -13.22 -34.04 -19.64
C GLY A 59 -14.35 -33.24 -18.98
N GLY A 60 -14.49 -31.95 -19.30
CA GLY A 60 -15.52 -31.07 -18.73
C GLY A 60 -15.25 -30.62 -17.28
N LYS A 61 -14.04 -30.86 -16.75
CA LYS A 61 -13.65 -30.49 -15.39
C LYS A 61 -12.35 -29.70 -15.38
N ILE A 62 -12.26 -28.75 -14.46
CA ILE A 62 -11.00 -28.07 -14.10
C ILE A 62 -10.65 -28.47 -12.68
N THR A 63 -9.50 -29.10 -12.50
CA THR A 63 -9.03 -29.59 -11.20
C THR A 63 -7.68 -29.00 -10.83
N GLY A 64 -7.40 -28.93 -9.53
CA GLY A 64 -6.13 -28.47 -8.99
C GLY A 64 -6.27 -27.81 -7.62
N PRO A 65 -5.23 -27.13 -7.13
CA PRO A 65 -5.32 -26.31 -5.93
C PRO A 65 -6.44 -25.25 -6.06
N PRO A 66 -7.17 -24.92 -4.97
CA PRO A 66 -8.30 -23.99 -5.02
C PRO A 66 -7.98 -22.66 -5.71
N ASN A 67 -6.84 -22.07 -5.36
CA ASN A 67 -6.40 -20.80 -5.91
C ASN A 67 -6.06 -20.88 -7.41
N ASP A 68 -5.53 -22.01 -7.86
CA ASP A 68 -5.20 -22.23 -9.27
C ASP A 68 -6.47 -22.39 -10.10
N VAL A 69 -7.44 -23.16 -9.60
CA VAL A 69 -8.74 -23.34 -10.27
C VAL A 69 -9.43 -21.98 -10.42
N VAL A 70 -9.53 -21.21 -9.33
CA VAL A 70 -10.15 -19.88 -9.38
C VAL A 70 -9.39 -18.92 -10.28
N SER A 71 -8.05 -18.89 -10.21
CA SER A 71 -7.23 -18.01 -11.06
C SER A 71 -7.40 -18.32 -12.54
N LYS A 72 -7.47 -19.60 -12.93
CA LYS A 72 -7.72 -20.04 -14.30
C LYS A 72 -9.10 -19.61 -14.80
N LEU A 73 -10.14 -19.83 -13.98
CA LEU A 73 -11.51 -19.43 -14.30
C LEU A 73 -11.61 -17.91 -14.50
N VAL A 74 -11.09 -17.12 -13.57
CA VAL A 74 -11.09 -15.66 -13.65
C VAL A 74 -10.31 -15.18 -14.87
N ALA A 75 -9.15 -15.78 -15.16
CA ALA A 75 -8.35 -15.41 -16.31
C ALA A 75 -9.07 -15.68 -17.65
N ALA A 76 -9.74 -16.83 -17.78
CA ALA A 76 -10.57 -17.14 -18.94
C ALA A 76 -11.74 -16.16 -19.10
N LEU A 77 -12.47 -15.88 -18.02
CA LEU A 77 -13.64 -14.99 -18.07
C LEU A 77 -13.27 -13.53 -18.34
N THR A 78 -12.12 -13.08 -17.82
CA THR A 78 -11.69 -11.67 -17.93
C THR A 78 -10.73 -11.42 -19.08
N GLN A 79 -10.22 -12.48 -19.73
CA GLN A 79 -9.16 -12.43 -20.73
C GLN A 79 -7.91 -11.69 -20.22
N LYS A 80 -7.64 -11.80 -18.91
CA LYS A 80 -6.49 -11.18 -18.24
C LYS A 80 -5.70 -12.25 -17.50
N ALA A 81 -4.41 -12.36 -17.83
CA ALA A 81 -3.51 -13.25 -17.12
C ALA A 81 -3.40 -12.82 -15.64
N PRO A 82 -3.37 -13.79 -14.70
CA PRO A 82 -3.17 -13.47 -13.30
C PRO A 82 -1.76 -12.92 -13.10
N ARG A 83 -1.64 -11.83 -12.34
CA ARG A 83 -0.34 -11.32 -11.92
C ARG A 83 0.21 -12.20 -10.81
N LYS A 84 1.40 -12.75 -11.05
CA LYS A 84 2.15 -13.53 -10.06
C LYS A 84 3.24 -12.65 -9.44
N HIS A 85 3.76 -13.08 -8.29
CA HIS A 85 4.98 -12.48 -7.74
C HIS A 85 6.10 -12.56 -8.78
N ASP A 86 6.83 -11.46 -8.93
CA ASP A 86 7.97 -11.32 -9.81
C ASP A 86 9.19 -10.90 -8.98
N PRO A 87 10.22 -11.76 -8.86
CA PRO A 87 11.46 -11.44 -8.15
C PRO A 87 12.19 -10.21 -8.70
N TYR A 88 11.99 -9.87 -9.99
CA TYR A 88 12.54 -8.65 -10.53
C TYR A 88 11.84 -7.43 -9.95
N THR A 89 10.53 -7.50 -9.68
CA THR A 89 9.78 -6.41 -9.06
C THR A 89 10.13 -6.24 -7.59
N PHE A 90 10.18 -7.32 -6.83
CA PHE A 90 10.59 -7.30 -5.43
C PHE A 90 11.12 -8.66 -4.99
N LEU A 91 12.21 -8.64 -4.23
CA LEU A 91 12.75 -9.81 -3.55
C LEU A 91 13.24 -9.37 -2.17
N SER A 92 12.73 -10.02 -1.12
CA SER A 92 13.09 -9.68 0.26
C SER A 92 14.55 -10.02 0.53
N ALA A 93 15.11 -9.47 1.62
CA ALA A 93 16.47 -9.79 2.07
C ALA A 93 16.62 -11.30 2.31
N LYS A 94 15.55 -11.94 2.78
CA LYS A 94 15.43 -13.40 2.99
C LYS A 94 15.09 -14.20 1.72
N GLN A 95 15.24 -13.62 0.52
CA GLN A 95 14.97 -14.28 -0.78
C GLN A 95 13.51 -14.74 -0.94
N GLY A 96 12.57 -13.99 -0.38
CA GLY A 96 11.13 -14.28 -0.42
C GLY A 96 10.31 -13.20 -1.13
N ALA A 97 9.02 -13.50 -1.33
CA ALA A 97 8.06 -12.60 -1.97
C ALA A 97 7.46 -11.53 -1.04
N ALA A 98 7.73 -11.61 0.26
CA ALA A 98 7.09 -10.79 1.28
C ALA A 98 8.05 -10.41 2.40
N VAL A 99 7.67 -9.38 3.14
CA VAL A 99 8.30 -8.97 4.39
C VAL A 99 7.31 -9.16 5.54
N LYS A 100 7.82 -9.59 6.68
CA LYS A 100 7.00 -9.70 7.89
C LYS A 100 6.79 -8.30 8.48
N CYS A 101 5.56 -7.98 8.85
CA CYS A 101 5.22 -6.68 9.46
C CYS A 101 3.91 -6.78 10.26
N ASN A 102 3.60 -5.73 11.02
CA ASN A 102 2.36 -5.60 11.78
C ASN A 102 1.50 -4.45 11.23
N ILE A 103 0.20 -4.48 11.47
CA ILE A 103 -0.70 -3.33 11.27
C ILE A 103 -1.53 -3.14 12.53
N LYS A 104 -1.37 -2.02 13.23
CA LYS A 104 -2.12 -1.67 14.47
C LYS A 104 -2.33 -2.91 15.37
N SER A 105 -3.55 -3.47 15.37
CA SER A 105 -4.00 -4.59 16.21
C SER A 105 -3.71 -5.99 15.65
N VAL A 106 -3.05 -6.12 14.49
CA VAL A 106 -2.68 -7.40 13.91
C VAL A 106 -1.17 -7.56 14.00
N HIS A 107 -0.79 -8.46 14.89
CA HIS A 107 0.56 -8.96 15.06
C HIS A 107 0.74 -10.14 14.11
N ASP A 108 1.88 -10.19 13.40
CA ASP A 108 2.23 -11.23 12.42
C ASP A 108 1.44 -11.21 11.11
N GLY A 109 1.60 -10.13 10.34
CA GLY A 109 1.19 -10.08 8.94
C GLY A 109 2.36 -10.16 7.96
N PHE A 110 2.02 -10.19 6.68
CA PHE A 110 2.98 -10.19 5.58
C PHE A 110 2.61 -9.11 4.59
N LEU A 111 3.58 -8.27 4.24
CA LEU A 111 3.48 -7.29 3.17
C LEU A 111 4.12 -7.86 1.91
N PHE A 112 3.36 -7.87 0.82
CA PHE A 112 3.75 -8.30 -0.51
C PHE A 112 3.82 -7.08 -1.43
N PRO A 113 5.03 -6.61 -1.74
CA PRO A 113 5.25 -5.62 -2.78
C PRO A 113 5.08 -6.27 -4.16
N THR A 114 4.23 -5.70 -5.01
CA THR A 114 3.90 -6.24 -6.35
C THR A 114 3.91 -5.13 -7.38
N ASP A 115 3.95 -5.45 -8.67
CA ASP A 115 3.91 -4.46 -9.76
C ASP A 115 2.59 -3.65 -9.76
N ALA A 116 1.52 -4.28 -9.28
CA ALA A 116 0.19 -3.71 -9.16
C ALA A 116 -0.01 -2.83 -7.92
N GLY A 117 0.90 -2.86 -6.94
CA GLY A 117 0.76 -2.13 -5.67
C GLY A 117 1.22 -2.94 -4.46
N VAL A 118 0.75 -2.55 -3.28
CA VAL A 118 1.16 -3.12 -1.99
C VAL A 118 0.02 -3.94 -1.41
N TRP A 119 0.30 -5.19 -1.02
CA TRP A 119 -0.70 -6.08 -0.46
C TRP A 119 -0.31 -6.57 0.94
N PHE A 120 -1.19 -6.44 1.92
CA PHE A 120 -1.02 -6.99 3.26
C PHE A 120 -1.98 -8.13 3.56
N VAL A 121 -1.43 -9.20 4.10
CA VAL A 121 -2.11 -10.45 4.45
C VAL A 121 -2.23 -10.54 5.97
N ASN A 122 -3.36 -11.09 6.44
CA ASN A 122 -3.87 -11.09 7.84
C ASN A 122 -4.87 -9.96 8.18
N LYS A 123 -5.06 -8.98 7.27
CA LYS A 123 -6.30 -8.17 7.17
C LYS A 123 -6.83 -8.05 5.73
N PHE A 124 -6.16 -8.70 4.78
CA PHE A 124 -6.46 -8.62 3.36
C PHE A 124 -6.58 -7.17 2.88
N VAL A 125 -5.52 -6.38 3.03
CA VAL A 125 -5.50 -4.97 2.60
C VAL A 125 -4.72 -4.86 1.31
N PHE A 126 -5.38 -4.56 0.19
CA PHE A 126 -4.71 -4.28 -1.07
C PHE A 126 -4.76 -2.79 -1.39
N ILE A 127 -3.60 -2.19 -1.61
CA ILE A 127 -3.42 -0.79 -1.99
C ILE A 127 -2.87 -0.77 -3.42
N PRO A 128 -3.73 -0.55 -4.43
CA PRO A 128 -3.30 -0.43 -5.82
C PRO A 128 -2.27 0.69 -5.99
N LYS A 129 -1.28 0.48 -6.86
CA LYS A 129 -0.26 1.48 -7.24
C LYS A 129 -0.88 2.84 -7.58
N LYS A 130 -2.00 2.83 -8.32
CA LYS A 130 -2.71 4.05 -8.75
C LYS A 130 -3.32 4.85 -7.59
N GLU A 131 -3.56 4.20 -6.45
CA GLU A 131 -4.20 4.79 -5.26
C GLU A 131 -3.17 5.29 -4.26
N VAL A 132 -1.90 4.88 -4.37
CA VAL A 132 -0.82 5.42 -3.55
C VAL A 132 -0.64 6.91 -3.86
N HIS A 133 -0.72 7.73 -2.81
CA HIS A 133 -0.43 9.15 -2.85
C HIS A 133 1.05 9.41 -2.52
N TRP A 134 1.54 8.87 -1.40
CA TRP A 134 2.95 8.87 -1.05
C TRP A 134 3.32 7.74 -0.09
N ILE A 135 4.63 7.52 0.04
CA ILE A 135 5.23 6.56 0.96
C ILE A 135 6.27 7.25 1.83
N GLU A 136 6.35 6.85 3.10
CA GLU A 136 7.32 7.37 4.08
C GLU A 136 7.94 6.18 4.81
N PHE A 137 9.27 6.18 4.88
CA PHE A 137 10.03 5.23 5.69
C PHE A 137 10.25 5.85 7.06
N GLY A 138 9.73 5.20 8.10
CA GLY A 138 9.93 5.58 9.48
C GLY A 138 11.41 5.56 9.84
N ARG A 139 11.83 6.52 10.67
CA ARG A 139 13.23 6.60 11.11
C ARG A 139 13.56 5.38 11.97
N THR A 140 14.64 4.67 11.63
CA THR A 140 15.27 3.72 12.56
C THR A 140 15.80 4.52 13.76
N SER A 141 14.97 4.68 14.79
CA SER A 141 15.34 5.43 15.99
C SER A 141 16.46 4.70 16.72
N ALA A 142 17.35 5.43 17.40
CA ALA A 142 18.49 4.85 18.14
C ALA A 142 18.10 3.79 19.19
N VAL A 143 16.84 3.81 19.65
CA VAL A 143 16.28 2.86 20.63
C VAL A 143 15.71 1.59 19.97
N SER A 144 15.33 1.64 18.69
CA SER A 144 14.86 0.50 17.89
C SER A 144 15.81 0.26 16.72
N THR A 145 16.98 -0.33 17.02
CA THR A 145 18.06 -0.51 16.04
C THR A 145 17.78 -1.58 15.00
N ARG A 146 16.75 -2.41 15.19
CA ARG A 146 16.50 -3.63 14.40
C ARG A 146 15.32 -3.54 13.45
N THR A 147 14.40 -2.59 13.65
CA THR A 147 13.18 -2.50 12.84
C THR A 147 12.86 -1.06 12.45
N PHE A 148 12.00 -0.90 11.45
CA PHE A 148 11.43 0.37 11.03
C PHE A 148 9.98 0.17 10.60
N ASP A 149 9.29 1.29 10.40
CA ASP A 149 7.89 1.30 9.97
C ASP A 149 7.79 1.85 8.54
N LEU A 150 6.83 1.38 7.76
CA LEU A 150 6.51 1.88 6.43
C LEU A 150 5.10 2.47 6.45
N THR A 151 4.97 3.74 6.11
CA THR A 151 3.66 4.39 5.96
C THR A 151 3.33 4.56 4.48
N VAL A 152 2.11 4.16 4.11
CA VAL A 152 1.53 4.40 2.78
C VAL A 152 0.26 5.24 2.96
N MET A 153 0.25 6.43 2.37
CA MET A 153 -0.96 7.26 2.28
C MET A 153 -1.60 7.04 0.92
N THR A 154 -2.91 6.81 0.91
CA THR A 154 -3.71 6.72 -0.31
C THR A 154 -4.33 8.06 -0.69
N LYS A 155 -4.71 8.19 -1.95
CA LYS A 155 -5.29 9.43 -2.51
C LYS A 155 -6.65 9.80 -1.92
N ASP A 156 -7.38 8.84 -1.37
CA ASP A 156 -8.65 9.04 -0.66
C ASP A 156 -8.44 9.42 0.83
N GLY A 157 -7.19 9.56 1.28
CA GLY A 157 -6.83 10.02 2.62
C GLY A 157 -6.63 8.90 3.64
N ALA A 158 -6.76 7.62 3.27
CA ALA A 158 -6.45 6.53 4.19
C ALA A 158 -4.93 6.42 4.46
N LYS A 159 -4.58 6.22 5.73
CA LYS A 159 -3.19 6.00 6.18
C LYS A 159 -3.01 4.55 6.62
N HIS A 160 -2.12 3.84 5.94
CA HIS A 160 -1.72 2.48 6.27
C HIS A 160 -0.30 2.48 6.83
N GLU A 161 -0.14 1.98 8.05
CA GLU A 161 1.13 1.94 8.76
C GLU A 161 1.51 0.49 9.02
N PHE A 162 2.60 0.06 8.40
CA PHE A 162 3.16 -1.28 8.49
C PHE A 162 4.38 -1.23 9.40
N SER A 163 4.28 -1.74 10.62
CA SER A 163 5.34 -1.61 11.62
C SER A 163 6.14 -2.90 11.81
N MET A 164 7.24 -2.82 12.56
CA MET A 164 8.10 -3.96 12.93
C MET A 164 8.72 -4.66 11.70
N ILE A 165 8.99 -3.92 10.63
CA ILE A 165 9.73 -4.44 9.47
C ILE A 165 11.21 -4.48 9.84
N GLU A 166 11.86 -5.63 9.65
CA GLU A 166 13.29 -5.78 9.92
C GLU A 166 14.13 -4.83 9.06
N LYS A 167 15.18 -4.25 9.65
CA LYS A 167 16.03 -3.27 8.98
C LYS A 167 16.72 -3.81 7.72
N GLU A 168 17.01 -5.11 7.64
CA GLU A 168 17.60 -5.71 6.44
C GLU A 168 16.70 -5.57 5.20
N GLU A 169 15.38 -5.45 5.39
CA GLU A 169 14.40 -5.30 4.31
C GLU A 169 14.32 -3.86 3.77
N HIS A 170 14.92 -2.89 4.48
CA HIS A 170 14.81 -1.47 4.14
C HIS A 170 15.24 -1.17 2.70
N ASN A 171 16.44 -1.63 2.31
CA ASN A 171 16.98 -1.36 0.97
C ASN A 171 16.14 -2.02 -0.13
N ARG A 172 15.59 -3.22 0.12
CA ARG A 172 14.72 -3.93 -0.83
C ARG A 172 13.42 -3.18 -1.06
N LEU A 173 12.80 -2.69 0.01
CA LEU A 173 11.59 -1.87 -0.09
C LEU A 173 11.88 -0.52 -0.74
N LEU A 174 13.03 0.10 -0.45
CA LEU A 174 13.44 1.34 -1.10
C LEU A 174 13.64 1.16 -2.61
N GLU A 175 14.29 0.09 -3.05
CA GLU A 175 14.44 -0.25 -4.48
C GLU A 175 13.09 -0.47 -5.16
N TYR A 176 12.18 -1.19 -4.51
CA TYR A 176 10.82 -1.41 -5.00
C TYR A 176 10.03 -0.10 -5.14
N THR A 177 10.07 0.78 -4.14
CA THR A 177 9.36 2.08 -4.19
C THR A 177 9.87 2.96 -5.33
N LYS A 178 11.19 2.99 -5.55
CA LYS A 178 11.83 3.65 -6.70
C LYS A 178 11.39 3.02 -8.02
N LYS A 179 11.39 1.68 -8.13
CA LYS A 179 10.97 0.97 -9.34
C LYS A 179 9.52 1.27 -9.71
N LEU A 180 8.62 1.34 -8.72
CA LEU A 180 7.23 1.72 -8.96
C LEU A 180 7.01 3.23 -9.12
N LYS A 181 8.04 4.04 -8.86
CA LYS A 181 7.98 5.51 -8.89
C LYS A 181 6.93 6.06 -7.91
N PHE A 182 6.88 5.49 -6.72
CA PHE A 182 6.09 6.07 -5.64
C PHE A 182 6.74 7.38 -5.19
N LYS A 183 5.93 8.43 -5.05
CA LYS A 183 6.39 9.68 -4.45
C LYS A 183 6.72 9.44 -2.98
N THR A 184 7.83 9.97 -2.51
CA THR A 184 8.10 10.01 -1.06
C THR A 184 7.43 11.22 -0.43
N LYS A 185 7.16 11.15 0.88
CA LYS A 185 6.61 12.30 1.59
C LYS A 185 7.55 13.49 1.58
N GLU A 186 8.86 13.26 1.69
CA GLU A 186 9.88 14.31 1.63
C GLU A 186 9.90 15.01 0.26
N GLU A 187 9.68 14.26 -0.83
CA GLU A 187 9.54 14.84 -2.18
C GLU A 187 8.32 15.77 -2.25
N LEU A 188 7.17 15.34 -1.70
CA LEU A 188 5.96 16.16 -1.65
C LEU A 188 6.12 17.41 -0.78
N ASP A 189 6.80 17.29 0.36
CA ASP A 189 7.02 18.42 1.26
C ASP A 189 7.97 19.45 0.62
N LYS A 190 8.96 19.00 -0.15
CA LYS A 190 9.81 19.87 -0.97
C LYS A 190 9.04 20.55 -2.11
N GLU A 191 8.15 19.83 -2.80
CA GLU A 191 7.26 20.40 -3.85
C GLU A 191 6.36 21.51 -3.27
N LYS A 192 5.87 21.34 -2.04
CA LYS A 192 5.05 22.35 -1.35
C LYS A 192 5.88 23.55 -0.90
N ALA A 193 7.10 23.32 -0.41
CA ALA A 193 7.99 24.38 0.05
C ALA A 193 8.58 25.22 -1.12
N SER A 194 8.69 24.65 -2.32
CA SER A 194 9.27 25.33 -3.49
C SER A 194 8.29 26.16 -4.31
N GLY A 195 7.01 26.21 -3.94
CA GLY A 195 6.08 27.24 -4.42
C GLY A 195 5.99 27.38 -5.94
N VAL A 196 5.81 26.30 -6.70
CA VAL A 196 5.39 26.43 -8.11
C VAL A 196 3.92 26.82 -8.14
N LYS A 197 3.66 28.14 -8.14
CA LYS A 197 2.43 28.71 -8.71
C LYS A 197 2.34 28.21 -10.15
N LYS A 198 1.33 27.39 -10.45
CA LYS A 198 0.81 27.30 -11.82
C LYS A 198 -0.13 28.50 -12.02
N GLU A 199 0.39 29.59 -12.55
CA GLU A 199 -0.34 30.58 -13.36
C GLU A 199 0.14 30.32 -14.81
N ASP A 200 -0.71 29.96 -15.77
CA ASP A 200 -1.66 30.77 -16.55
C ASP A 200 -2.45 29.76 -17.44
N THR A 201 -3.73 29.89 -17.84
CA THR A 201 -4.40 31.01 -18.52
C THR A 201 -5.93 30.91 -18.35
N GLY A 202 -6.59 32.02 -18.02
CA GLY A 202 -8.06 32.11 -17.97
C GLY A 202 -8.52 33.39 -17.28
N GLY A 203 -8.61 34.48 -18.05
CA GLY A 203 -8.77 35.85 -17.57
C GLY A 203 -10.12 36.21 -16.95
N GLY A 204 -10.15 37.36 -16.27
CA GLY A 204 -11.41 37.90 -15.76
C GLY A 204 -11.29 38.99 -14.70
N LYS A 205 -10.98 40.21 -15.15
CA LYS A 205 -11.39 41.51 -14.60
C LYS A 205 -10.75 42.05 -13.31
N VAL A 206 -10.11 43.20 -13.52
CA VAL A 206 -9.71 44.25 -12.59
C VAL A 206 -10.96 44.88 -11.94
N GLU A 207 -10.94 45.05 -10.61
CA GLU A 207 -11.57 46.19 -9.94
C GLU A 207 -10.62 46.70 -8.83
N GLU A 208 -10.06 47.88 -9.07
CA GLU A 208 -9.47 48.74 -8.03
C GLU A 208 -10.59 49.47 -7.27
N LYS A 209 -10.51 49.50 -5.94
CA LYS A 209 -10.98 50.67 -5.19
C LYS A 209 -10.24 50.88 -3.87
N LYS A 210 -9.37 51.90 -3.94
CA LYS A 210 -9.00 52.95 -2.96
C LYS A 210 -8.80 52.64 -1.47
N THR A 211 -7.62 53.06 -1.04
CA THR A 211 -7.10 53.42 0.29
C THR A 211 -7.97 54.40 1.07
N GLU A 212 -8.02 54.22 2.39
CA GLU A 212 -8.05 55.31 3.38
C GLU A 212 -7.17 54.95 4.60
N ASP A 213 -6.23 55.86 4.89
CA ASP A 213 -5.38 55.92 6.07
C ASP A 213 -6.16 56.27 7.35
N ALA A 214 -5.78 55.67 8.49
CA ALA A 214 -5.98 56.30 9.79
C ALA A 214 -4.81 56.00 10.73
N LYS A 215 -4.17 57.09 11.14
CA LYS A 215 -3.04 57.21 12.07
C LYS A 215 -3.33 56.65 13.47
N GLY A 216 -2.27 56.12 14.07
CA GLY A 216 -1.80 56.59 15.37
C GLY A 216 -2.09 55.70 16.58
N ALA A 217 -1.04 55.10 17.15
CA ALA A 217 -0.61 55.37 18.52
C ALA A 217 0.67 54.59 18.83
N VAL A 218 1.75 55.34 19.02
CA VAL A 218 2.99 54.91 19.66
C VAL A 218 2.70 54.67 21.15
N LYS A 219 3.20 53.58 21.72
CA LYS A 219 3.67 53.59 23.11
C LYS A 219 4.85 52.65 23.30
N GLU A 220 6.01 53.28 23.27
CA GLU A 220 7.27 52.81 23.82
C GLU A 220 7.16 52.73 25.35
N SER A 221 7.61 51.63 25.95
CA SER A 221 8.16 51.67 27.30
C SER A 221 9.21 50.57 27.46
N THR A 222 10.44 51.04 27.34
CA THR A 222 11.70 50.52 27.85
C THR A 222 11.63 50.08 29.31
N GLY A 223 12.39 49.03 29.64
CA GLY A 223 12.71 48.61 31.00
C GLY A 223 13.82 47.56 30.97
N LYS A 224 15.06 48.00 31.22
CA LYS A 224 16.31 47.23 31.27
C LYS A 224 16.81 47.20 32.72
N SER A 225 17.23 46.03 33.22
CA SER A 225 18.34 45.77 34.19
C SER A 225 18.12 44.39 34.84
N GLU A 226 18.95 43.38 34.58
CA GLU A 226 20.27 43.07 35.21
C GLU A 226 20.20 42.61 36.68
N GLY A 227 20.76 41.41 36.92
CA GLY A 227 21.47 40.94 38.12
C GLY A 227 20.72 40.82 39.45
N ASP A 228 20.71 39.66 40.10
CA ASP A 228 21.81 39.18 40.94
C ASP A 228 21.53 37.78 41.53
N THR A 229 22.62 37.17 41.94
CA THR A 229 22.93 35.89 42.58
C THR A 229 22.26 35.70 43.96
N LYS A 230 22.01 34.43 44.34
CA LYS A 230 22.49 33.71 45.55
C LYS A 230 21.45 32.82 46.26
N GLU A 231 21.91 31.59 46.49
CA GLU A 231 21.77 30.73 47.68
C GLU A 231 20.39 30.42 48.29
N GLY A 232 20.14 29.11 48.43
CA GLY A 232 19.06 28.47 49.18
C GLY A 232 18.88 27.03 48.76
#